data_AF-A0A1I1J0V8-F1
#
_entry.id   AF-A0A1I1J0V8-F1
#
_cell.length_a   1.000
_cell.length_b   1.000
_cell.length_c   1.000
_cell.angle_alpha   90.00
_cell.angle_beta   90.00
_cell.angle_gamma   90.00
#
_symmetry.space_group_name_H-M   'P 1'
#
loop_
_entity.id
_entity.type
_entity.pdbx_description
1 polymer ?
#
loop_
_entity_poly.entity_id
_entity_poly.type
_entity_poly.pdbx_seq_one_letter_code
_entity_poly.pdbx_strand_id
1 'polypeptide(L)'
;MTTHWVWARDLAARYPKIKVEPDRISIVDGSIWTSAGMSAGVDLALSMIEKDLGPEVARMTARKLVLYHRRGGGQSQHSALLEMDAKSDRIQSALDYARRNLSGRLSVEDLADAARLSPRQFSRAFHAETDQSPAKAVETLRLEAARVLMEQTSHPIEAIAEQTGFADRERMRRAFLRSFGQPPQAIRRNARMLS
;
A
#
# COMPACT_ATOMS: atom_id res chain seq x y z
N MET A 1 5.95 9.57 12.05
CA MET A 1 6.48 8.21 12.33
C MET A 1 5.40 7.15 12.13
N THR A 2 5.79 5.88 12.01
CA THR A 2 4.85 4.75 11.93
C THR A 2 5.16 3.67 12.97
N THR A 3 4.20 2.80 13.23
CA THR A 3 4.32 1.61 14.07
C THR A 3 3.32 0.58 13.57
N HIS A 4 3.39 -0.64 14.11
CA HIS A 4 2.40 -1.67 13.81
C HIS A 4 0.98 -1.16 14.17
N TRP A 5 0.02 -1.34 13.24
CA TRP A 5 -1.32 -0.76 13.30
C TRP A 5 -2.04 -0.95 14.65
N VAL A 6 -1.85 -2.10 15.30
CA VAL A 6 -2.41 -2.42 16.64
C VAL A 6 -2.07 -1.35 17.68
N TRP A 7 -0.86 -0.78 17.61
CA TRP A 7 -0.36 0.17 18.59
C TRP A 7 -0.48 1.63 18.13
N ALA A 8 -0.88 1.87 16.88
CA ALA A 8 -0.79 3.20 16.28
C ALA A 8 -1.77 4.20 16.93
N ARG A 9 -2.97 3.75 17.31
CA ARG A 9 -3.95 4.59 18.05
C ARG A 9 -3.44 4.95 19.45
N ASP A 10 -2.91 3.98 20.17
CA ASP A 10 -2.38 4.18 21.52
C ASP A 10 -1.17 5.11 21.52
N LEU A 11 -0.27 4.96 20.54
CA LEU A 11 0.88 5.83 20.36
C LEU A 11 0.46 7.27 20.09
N ALA A 12 -0.51 7.47 19.19
CA ALA A 12 -1.04 8.80 18.88
C ALA A 12 -1.74 9.45 20.10
N ALA A 13 -2.44 8.66 20.91
CA ALA A 13 -3.11 9.14 22.12
C ALA A 13 -2.12 9.55 23.22
N ARG A 14 -1.05 8.75 23.44
CA ARG A 14 -0.04 9.03 24.47
C ARG A 14 0.89 10.18 24.08
N TYR A 15 1.16 10.36 22.79
CA TYR A 15 2.08 11.36 22.28
C TYR A 15 1.43 12.25 21.21
N PRO A 16 0.54 13.18 21.60
CA PRO A 16 -0.25 13.97 20.66
C PRO A 16 0.58 14.93 19.79
N LYS A 17 1.83 15.21 20.17
CA LYS A 17 2.76 16.01 19.36
C LYS A 17 3.40 15.22 18.21
N ILE A 18 3.31 13.89 18.25
CA ILE A 18 3.87 13.01 17.22
C ILE A 18 2.81 12.76 16.15
N LYS A 19 3.14 13.06 14.90
CA LYS A 19 2.33 12.65 13.75
C LYS A 19 2.54 11.17 13.48
N VAL A 20 1.59 10.35 13.90
CA VAL A 20 1.57 8.90 13.64
C VAL A 20 0.84 8.64 12.32
N GLU A 21 1.48 7.94 11.38
CA GLU A 21 0.82 7.46 10.15
C GLU A 21 0.66 5.93 10.25
N PRO A 22 -0.52 5.44 10.68
CA PRO A 22 -0.76 4.02 10.97
C PRO A 22 -0.70 3.12 9.74
N ASP A 23 -0.83 3.71 8.54
CA ASP A 23 -0.96 2.91 7.32
C ASP A 23 0.36 2.74 6.59
N ARG A 24 1.45 3.42 6.98
CA ARG A 24 2.77 3.28 6.32
C ARG A 24 3.49 2.03 6.79
N ILE A 25 4.25 1.36 5.91
CA ILE A 25 5.16 0.30 6.35
C ILE A 25 6.47 0.84 6.95
N SER A 26 6.96 1.99 6.47
CA SER A 26 8.08 2.68 7.08
C SER A 26 8.02 4.19 6.85
N ILE A 27 8.63 4.95 7.76
CA ILE A 27 8.79 6.40 7.63
C ILE A 27 10.22 6.78 8.01
N VAL A 28 10.81 7.60 7.17
CA VAL A 28 12.10 8.25 7.39
C VAL A 28 11.85 9.74 7.60
N ASP A 29 12.17 10.23 8.79
CA ASP A 29 12.04 11.63 9.19
C ASP A 29 13.38 12.11 9.75
N GLY A 30 14.22 12.66 8.86
CA GLY A 30 15.60 13.03 9.16
C GLY A 30 16.44 11.82 9.64
N SER A 31 16.85 11.86 10.90
CA SER A 31 17.61 10.78 11.57
C SER A 31 16.72 9.70 12.18
N ILE A 32 15.39 9.89 12.21
CA ILE A 32 14.45 8.95 12.83
C ILE A 32 13.84 8.05 11.76
N TRP A 33 14.04 6.74 11.92
CA TRP A 33 13.55 5.70 11.02
C TRP A 33 12.61 4.80 11.80
N THR A 34 11.38 4.62 11.31
CA THR A 34 10.35 3.82 11.98
C THR A 34 9.70 2.84 11.02
N SER A 35 9.29 1.68 11.52
CA SER A 35 8.69 0.60 10.73
C SER A 35 7.43 0.04 11.39
N ALA A 36 6.55 -0.51 10.55
CA ALA A 36 5.25 -1.08 10.88
C ALA A 36 5.25 -2.47 11.54
N GLY A 37 6.39 -2.95 12.01
CA GLY A 37 6.53 -4.31 12.55
C GLY A 37 7.74 -5.05 11.97
N MET A 38 7.79 -6.36 12.18
CA MET A 38 9.00 -7.16 11.91
C MET A 38 9.38 -7.19 10.43
N SER A 39 8.45 -7.55 9.53
CA SER A 39 8.73 -7.63 8.08
C SER A 39 9.13 -6.27 7.52
N ALA A 40 8.39 -5.22 7.88
CA ALA A 40 8.71 -3.85 7.47
C ALA A 40 10.03 -3.33 8.07
N GLY A 41 10.45 -3.87 9.21
CA GLY A 41 11.76 -3.59 9.81
C GLY A 41 12.91 -4.15 8.95
N VAL A 42 12.70 -5.29 8.29
CA VAL A 42 13.67 -5.84 7.33
C VAL A 42 13.79 -4.95 6.10
N ASP A 43 12.66 -4.50 5.55
CA ASP A 43 12.66 -3.53 4.43
C ASP A 43 13.32 -2.20 4.83
N LEU A 44 13.10 -1.73 6.05
CA LEU A 44 13.73 -0.54 6.62
C LEU A 44 15.25 -0.72 6.70
N ALA A 45 15.73 -1.85 7.21
CA ALA A 45 17.15 -2.15 7.30
C ALA A 45 17.82 -2.23 5.92
N LEU A 46 17.16 -2.85 4.93
CA LEU A 46 17.65 -2.85 3.56
C LEU A 46 17.72 -1.44 2.95
N SER A 47 16.76 -0.58 3.29
CA SER A 47 16.75 0.83 2.86
C SER A 47 17.87 1.64 3.51
N MET A 48 18.24 1.33 4.75
CA MET A 48 19.42 1.91 5.41
C MET A 48 20.71 1.48 4.71
N ILE A 49 20.86 0.17 4.45
CA ILE A 49 22.02 -0.37 3.73
C ILE A 49 22.16 0.28 2.35
N GLU A 50 21.05 0.45 1.62
CA GLU A 50 21.07 1.12 0.33
C GLU A 50 21.51 2.58 0.43
N LYS A 51 21.02 3.30 1.43
CA LYS A 51 21.39 4.69 1.67
C LYS A 51 22.89 4.83 1.99
N ASP A 52 23.43 3.92 2.77
CA ASP A 52 24.80 4.03 3.30
C ASP A 52 25.84 3.41 2.36
N LEU A 53 25.50 2.31 1.67
CA LEU A 53 26.43 1.47 0.91
C LEU A 53 26.03 1.29 -0.57
N GLY A 54 24.92 1.89 -0.98
CA GLY A 54 24.42 1.84 -2.35
C GLY A 54 23.51 0.64 -2.65
N PRO A 55 22.81 0.69 -3.79
CA PRO A 55 21.76 -0.26 -4.16
C PRO A 55 22.26 -1.69 -4.40
N GLU A 56 23.51 -1.85 -4.84
CA GLU A 56 24.08 -3.17 -5.15
C GLU A 56 24.29 -4.01 -3.87
N VAL A 57 24.84 -3.38 -2.82
CA VAL A 57 25.04 -4.03 -1.52
C VAL A 57 23.71 -4.38 -0.86
N ALA A 58 22.72 -3.48 -0.94
CA ALA A 58 21.37 -3.76 -0.47
C ALA A 58 20.73 -4.95 -1.21
N ARG A 59 20.88 -5.01 -2.54
CA ARG A 59 20.36 -6.11 -3.37
C ARG A 59 21.04 -7.45 -3.06
N MET A 60 22.36 -7.45 -2.86
CA MET A 60 23.10 -8.64 -2.43
C MET A 60 22.62 -9.12 -1.06
N THR A 61 22.39 -8.20 -0.13
CA THR A 61 21.89 -8.52 1.22
C THR A 61 20.49 -9.10 1.18
N ALA A 62 19.58 -8.49 0.43
CA ALA A 62 18.22 -8.99 0.24
C ALA A 62 18.22 -10.42 -0.35
N ARG A 63 19.10 -10.69 -1.32
CA ARG A 63 19.28 -12.04 -1.90
C ARG A 63 19.76 -13.06 -0.86
N LYS A 64 20.71 -12.71 0.00
CA LYS A 64 21.17 -13.59 1.08
C LYS A 64 20.06 -13.90 2.11
N LEU A 65 19.13 -12.97 2.29
CA LEU A 65 17.95 -13.13 3.14
C LEU A 65 16.77 -13.81 2.43
N VAL A 66 16.93 -14.23 1.17
CA VAL A 66 15.89 -14.90 0.37
C VAL A 66 14.63 -14.02 0.21
N LEU A 67 14.81 -12.70 0.15
CA LEU A 67 13.73 -11.73 -0.04
C LEU A 67 13.57 -11.45 -1.55
N TYR A 68 12.54 -12.05 -2.15
CA TYR A 68 12.28 -11.93 -3.59
C TYR A 68 11.59 -10.63 -4.00
N HIS A 69 10.88 -9.98 -3.07
CA HIS A 69 10.20 -8.71 -3.28
C HIS A 69 10.56 -7.73 -2.17
N ARG A 70 11.19 -6.61 -2.56
CA ARG A 70 11.47 -5.50 -1.63
C ARG A 70 10.25 -4.60 -1.56
N ARG A 71 9.83 -4.26 -0.35
CA ARG A 71 8.73 -3.30 -0.16
C ARG A 71 9.28 -1.88 -0.13
N GLY A 72 8.60 -0.97 -0.82
CA GLY A 72 8.94 0.46 -0.77
C GLY A 72 8.26 1.12 0.42
N GLY A 73 8.94 2.00 1.16
CA GLY A 73 8.39 2.61 2.39
C GLY A 73 7.05 3.34 2.25
N GLY A 74 6.68 3.73 1.03
CA GLY A 74 5.38 4.32 0.71
C GLY A 74 4.21 3.33 0.63
N GLN A 75 4.46 2.01 0.61
CA GLN A 75 3.42 0.98 0.57
C GLN A 75 2.62 0.96 1.87
N SER A 76 1.33 0.61 1.77
CA SER A 76 0.50 0.49 2.97
C SER A 76 0.65 -0.86 3.64
N GLN A 77 0.47 -0.90 4.98
CA GLN A 77 0.52 -2.13 5.77
C GLN A 77 -0.47 -3.18 5.26
N HIS A 78 -1.64 -2.78 4.73
CA HIS A 78 -2.65 -3.70 4.23
C HIS A 78 -2.30 -4.32 2.87
N SER A 79 -1.79 -3.56 1.91
CA SER A 79 -1.36 -4.11 0.62
C SER A 79 -0.13 -5.01 0.76
N ALA A 80 0.78 -4.67 1.68
CA ALA A 80 1.88 -5.55 2.05
C ALA A 80 1.38 -6.87 2.68
N LEU A 81 0.33 -6.82 3.50
CA LEU A 81 -0.27 -8.03 4.07
C LEU A 81 -0.92 -8.89 2.99
N LEU A 82 -1.66 -8.28 2.06
CA LEU A 82 -2.25 -8.99 0.91
C LEU A 82 -1.20 -9.69 0.03
N GLU A 83 -0.03 -9.08 -0.18
CA GLU A 83 1.10 -9.72 -0.87
C GLU A 83 1.73 -10.86 -0.06
N MET A 84 1.78 -10.75 1.27
CA MET A 84 2.31 -11.82 2.13
C MET A 84 1.38 -13.01 2.22
N ASP A 85 0.08 -12.76 2.27
CA ASP A 85 -0.95 -13.78 2.46
C ASP A 85 -1.32 -14.49 1.15
N ALA A 86 -1.00 -13.88 0.00
CA ALA A 86 -1.06 -14.55 -1.30
C ALA A 86 -0.04 -15.70 -1.34
N LYS A 87 -0.52 -16.92 -1.09
CA LYS A 87 0.30 -18.14 -1.05
C LYS A 87 0.56 -18.70 -2.45
N SER A 88 -0.19 -18.25 -3.45
CA SER A 88 -0.15 -18.76 -4.82
C SER A 88 0.28 -17.70 -5.83
N ASP A 89 1.19 -18.07 -6.74
CA ASP A 89 1.60 -17.27 -7.91
C ASP A 89 0.40 -16.77 -8.73
N ARG A 90 -0.74 -17.49 -8.67
CA ARG A 90 -1.97 -17.12 -9.39
C ARG A 90 -2.67 -15.92 -8.78
N ILE A 91 -2.77 -15.85 -7.45
CA ILE A 91 -3.38 -14.69 -6.77
C ILE A 91 -2.45 -13.48 -6.89
N GLN A 92 -1.14 -13.69 -6.78
CA GLN A 92 -0.16 -12.63 -7.03
C GLN A 92 -0.27 -12.09 -8.46
N SER A 93 -0.43 -12.96 -9.47
CA SER A 93 -0.62 -12.54 -10.87
C SER A 93 -1.86 -11.66 -11.05
N ALA A 94 -2.96 -11.96 -10.37
CA ALA A 94 -4.17 -11.12 -10.40
C ALA A 94 -3.95 -9.76 -9.73
N LEU A 95 -3.26 -9.73 -8.58
CA LEU A 95 -2.93 -8.47 -7.89
C LEU A 95 -2.01 -7.58 -8.73
N ASP A 96 -1.01 -8.18 -9.38
CA ASP A 96 -0.10 -7.47 -10.28
C ASP A 96 -0.81 -6.94 -11.52
N TYR A 97 -1.72 -7.73 -12.10
CA TYR A 97 -2.59 -7.27 -13.19
C TYR A 97 -3.46 -6.10 -12.74
N ALA A 98 -4.09 -6.19 -11.57
CA ALA A 98 -4.91 -5.11 -11.03
C ALA A 98 -4.12 -3.80 -10.91
N ARG A 99 -2.89 -3.85 -10.35
CA ARG A 99 -2.03 -2.68 -10.16
C ARG A 99 -1.67 -1.97 -11.46
N ARG A 100 -1.42 -2.71 -12.53
CA ARG A 100 -1.09 -2.14 -13.86
C ARG A 100 -2.31 -1.52 -14.55
N ASN A 101 -3.52 -1.87 -14.12
CA ASN A 101 -4.76 -1.54 -14.81
C ASN A 101 -5.76 -0.77 -13.90
N LEU A 102 -5.29 -0.12 -12.83
CA LEU A 102 -6.16 0.50 -11.82
C LEU A 102 -7.10 1.58 -12.38
N SER A 103 -6.66 2.33 -13.39
CA SER A 103 -7.44 3.38 -14.07
C SER A 103 -8.63 2.82 -14.85
N GLY A 104 -8.53 1.58 -15.32
CA GLY A 104 -9.56 0.91 -16.10
C GLY A 104 -10.68 0.32 -15.24
N ARG A 105 -11.73 -0.16 -15.90
CA ARG A 105 -12.68 -1.08 -15.26
C ARG A 105 -11.98 -2.40 -14.99
N LEU A 106 -12.04 -2.85 -13.74
CA LEU A 106 -11.52 -4.15 -13.30
C LEU A 106 -12.69 -4.95 -12.76
N SER A 107 -13.09 -5.98 -13.51
CA SER A 107 -14.10 -6.95 -13.12
C SER A 107 -13.45 -8.17 -12.43
N VAL A 108 -14.27 -9.01 -11.81
CA VAL A 108 -13.77 -10.26 -11.20
C VAL A 108 -13.28 -11.21 -12.30
N GLU A 109 -13.91 -11.14 -13.47
CA GLU A 109 -13.57 -11.89 -14.68
C GLU A 109 -12.16 -11.53 -15.17
N ASP A 110 -11.84 -10.23 -15.28
CA ASP A 110 -10.51 -9.78 -15.71
C ASP A 110 -9.39 -10.30 -14.78
N LEU A 111 -9.65 -10.27 -13.46
CA LEU A 111 -8.71 -10.74 -12.45
C LEU A 111 -8.59 -12.28 -12.46
N ALA A 112 -9.70 -12.98 -12.68
CA ALA A 112 -9.72 -14.42 -12.77
C ALA A 112 -8.95 -14.91 -14.01
N ASP A 113 -9.10 -14.22 -15.13
CA ASP A 113 -8.36 -14.48 -16.37
C ASP A 113 -6.85 -14.27 -16.17
N ALA A 114 -6.46 -13.18 -15.49
CA ALA A 114 -5.06 -12.93 -15.11
C ALA A 114 -4.49 -14.04 -14.20
N ALA A 115 -5.32 -14.62 -13.33
CA ALA A 115 -4.96 -15.76 -12.48
C ALA A 115 -5.07 -17.12 -13.20
N ARG A 116 -5.55 -17.16 -14.45
CA ARG A 116 -5.89 -18.38 -15.22
C ARG A 116 -6.87 -19.29 -14.45
N LEU A 117 -7.89 -18.70 -13.86
CA LEU A 117 -8.94 -19.37 -13.09
C LEU A 117 -10.32 -18.97 -13.61
N SER A 118 -11.32 -19.83 -13.41
CA SER A 118 -12.71 -19.37 -13.58
C SER A 118 -13.09 -18.35 -12.49
N PRO A 119 -14.04 -17.43 -12.72
CA PRO A 119 -14.44 -16.41 -11.73
C PRO A 119 -14.83 -16.97 -10.35
N ARG A 120 -15.48 -18.16 -10.34
CA ARG A 120 -15.89 -18.84 -9.11
C ARG A 120 -14.70 -19.44 -8.35
N GLN A 121 -13.75 -20.05 -9.05
CA GLN A 121 -12.53 -20.58 -8.44
C GLN A 121 -11.66 -19.44 -7.91
N PHE A 122 -11.52 -18.38 -8.71
CA PHE A 122 -10.78 -17.19 -8.34
C PHE A 122 -11.34 -16.55 -7.07
N SER A 123 -12.63 -16.25 -7.02
CA SER A 123 -13.24 -15.62 -5.83
C SER A 123 -13.04 -16.45 -4.56
N ARG A 124 -13.16 -17.78 -4.66
CA ARG A 124 -12.93 -18.68 -3.53
C ARG A 124 -11.46 -18.71 -3.10
N ALA A 125 -10.53 -18.87 -4.04
CA ALA A 125 -9.10 -18.92 -3.76
C ALA A 125 -8.61 -17.57 -3.22
N PHE A 126 -9.04 -16.47 -3.82
CA PHE A 126 -8.69 -15.12 -3.40
C PHE A 126 -9.14 -14.86 -1.95
N HIS A 127 -10.39 -15.18 -1.61
CA HIS A 127 -10.85 -15.02 -0.22
C HIS A 127 -10.14 -15.97 0.74
N ALA A 128 -9.88 -17.22 0.34
CA ALA A 128 -9.20 -18.18 1.21
C ALA A 128 -7.73 -17.81 1.48
N GLU A 129 -7.09 -17.09 0.55
CA GLU A 129 -5.71 -16.63 0.70
C GLU A 129 -5.63 -15.26 1.37
N THR A 130 -6.55 -14.33 1.08
CA THR A 130 -6.41 -12.90 1.48
C THR A 130 -7.41 -12.42 2.52
N ASP A 131 -8.37 -13.27 2.93
CA ASP A 131 -9.51 -12.92 3.79
C ASP A 131 -10.35 -11.72 3.29
N GLN A 132 -10.24 -11.38 2.00
CA GLN A 132 -10.94 -10.25 1.38
C GLN A 132 -11.59 -10.65 0.06
N SER A 133 -12.55 -9.84 -0.39
CA SER A 133 -13.08 -9.98 -1.74
C SER A 133 -12.15 -9.30 -2.76
N PRO A 134 -12.10 -9.79 -4.01
CA PRO A 134 -11.30 -9.14 -5.06
C PRO A 134 -11.64 -7.66 -5.25
N ALA A 135 -12.93 -7.31 -5.19
CA ALA A 135 -13.38 -5.92 -5.30
C ALA A 135 -12.84 -5.03 -4.16
N LYS A 136 -12.76 -5.57 -2.93
CA LYS A 136 -12.20 -4.83 -1.81
C LYS A 136 -10.69 -4.62 -1.96
N ALA A 137 -9.96 -5.63 -2.40
CA ALA A 137 -8.53 -5.52 -2.68
C ALA A 137 -8.25 -4.48 -3.77
N VAL A 138 -9.02 -4.45 -4.86
CA VAL A 138 -8.91 -3.42 -5.90
C VAL A 138 -9.20 -2.03 -5.34
N GLU A 139 -10.25 -1.85 -4.53
CA GLU A 139 -10.51 -0.56 -3.86
C GLU A 139 -9.32 -0.10 -3.01
N THR A 140 -8.70 -1.01 -2.26
CA THR A 140 -7.50 -0.74 -1.44
C THR A 140 -6.31 -0.31 -2.32
N LEU A 141 -6.03 -1.04 -3.41
CA LEU A 141 -4.97 -0.68 -4.35
C LEU A 141 -5.19 0.71 -4.99
N ARG A 142 -6.44 1.03 -5.36
CA ARG A 142 -6.79 2.36 -5.89
C ARG A 142 -6.57 3.47 -4.88
N LEU A 143 -6.98 3.25 -3.62
CA LEU A 143 -6.77 4.21 -2.53
C LEU A 143 -5.29 4.49 -2.30
N GLU A 144 -4.45 3.46 -2.32
CA GLU A 144 -3.01 3.59 -2.17
C GLU A 144 -2.37 4.36 -3.32
N ALA A 145 -2.71 4.00 -4.57
CA ALA A 145 -2.23 4.74 -5.74
C ALA A 145 -2.65 6.21 -5.69
N ALA A 146 -3.90 6.49 -5.30
CA ALA A 146 -4.41 7.86 -5.17
C ALA A 146 -3.66 8.64 -4.08
N ARG A 147 -3.35 8.00 -2.95
CA ARG A 147 -2.56 8.61 -1.89
C ARG A 147 -1.15 8.96 -2.38
N VAL A 148 -0.48 8.04 -3.07
CA VAL A 148 0.87 8.28 -3.62
C VAL A 148 0.84 9.47 -4.58
N LEU A 149 -0.13 9.53 -5.49
CA LEU A 149 -0.29 10.67 -6.40
C LEU A 149 -0.56 11.99 -5.66
N MET A 150 -1.33 11.96 -4.57
CA MET A 150 -1.58 13.15 -3.75
C MET A 150 -0.33 13.66 -3.03
N GLU A 151 0.60 12.76 -2.70
CA GLU A 151 1.85 13.08 -2.01
C GLU A 151 2.93 13.56 -2.99
N GLN A 152 2.98 12.99 -4.19
CA GLN A 152 4.05 13.23 -5.16
C GLN A 152 3.72 14.29 -6.21
N THR A 153 2.44 14.63 -6.40
CA THR A 153 2.00 15.52 -7.47
C THR A 153 1.11 16.66 -6.96
N SER A 154 0.94 17.67 -7.81
CA SER A 154 -0.02 18.77 -7.61
C SER A 154 -1.33 18.56 -8.39
N HIS A 155 -1.59 17.36 -8.93
CA HIS A 155 -2.75 17.09 -9.76
C HIS A 155 -4.07 17.43 -9.04
N PRO A 156 -5.09 17.93 -9.77
CA PRO A 156 -6.44 18.08 -9.24
C PRO A 156 -7.00 16.76 -8.71
N ILE A 157 -7.87 16.82 -7.70
CA ILE A 157 -8.50 15.62 -7.11
C ILE A 157 -9.29 14.83 -8.16
N GLU A 158 -9.95 15.53 -9.09
CA GLU A 158 -10.68 14.92 -10.21
C GLU A 158 -9.74 14.06 -11.07
N ALA A 159 -8.59 14.61 -11.46
CA ALA A 159 -7.60 13.92 -12.27
C ALA A 159 -7.00 12.71 -11.54
N ILE A 160 -6.78 12.82 -10.22
CA ILE A 160 -6.30 11.69 -9.41
C ILE A 160 -7.36 10.58 -9.33
N ALA A 161 -8.64 10.93 -9.19
CA ALA A 161 -9.73 9.96 -9.17
C ALA A 161 -9.78 9.17 -10.48
N GLU A 162 -9.69 9.86 -11.62
CA GLU A 162 -9.66 9.25 -12.95
C GLU A 162 -8.42 8.37 -13.15
N GLN A 163 -7.22 8.87 -12.84
CA GLN A 163 -5.95 8.12 -12.96
C GLN A 163 -5.92 6.84 -12.12
N THR A 164 -6.73 6.78 -11.07
CA THR A 164 -6.79 5.63 -10.15
C THR A 164 -8.08 4.84 -10.28
N GLY A 165 -8.92 5.15 -11.26
CA GLY A 165 -10.13 4.38 -11.60
C GLY A 165 -11.27 4.50 -10.60
N PHE A 166 -11.31 5.58 -9.81
CA PHE A 166 -12.54 5.98 -9.13
C PHE A 166 -13.49 6.62 -10.14
N ALA A 167 -14.76 6.24 -10.08
CA ALA A 167 -15.76 6.77 -11.02
C ALA A 167 -15.99 8.28 -10.87
N ASP A 168 -15.80 8.81 -9.65
CA ASP A 168 -15.92 10.23 -9.36
C ASP A 168 -15.19 10.61 -8.06
N ARG A 169 -15.02 11.91 -7.85
CA ARG A 169 -14.40 12.50 -6.66
C ARG A 169 -15.12 12.11 -5.35
N GLU A 170 -16.44 11.99 -5.34
CA GLU A 170 -17.21 11.71 -4.12
C GLU A 170 -17.09 10.24 -3.69
N ARG A 171 -17.02 9.31 -4.63
CA ARG A 171 -16.68 7.90 -4.37
C ARG A 171 -15.28 7.78 -3.80
N MET A 172 -14.30 8.46 -4.40
CA MET A 172 -12.94 8.49 -3.86
C MET A 172 -12.93 9.08 -2.45
N ARG A 173 -13.59 10.23 -2.23
CA ARG A 173 -13.68 10.86 -0.90
C ARG A 173 -14.26 9.91 0.14
N ARG A 174 -15.38 9.24 -0.16
CA ARG A 174 -16.00 8.28 0.77
C ARG A 174 -15.08 7.10 1.06
N ALA A 175 -14.38 6.57 0.06
CA ALA A 175 -13.42 5.49 0.25
C ALA A 175 -12.24 5.93 1.14
N PHE A 176 -11.71 7.13 0.94
CA PHE A 176 -10.67 7.73 1.78
C PHE A 176 -11.11 7.90 3.25
N LEU A 177 -12.32 8.40 3.48
CA LEU A 177 -12.87 8.54 4.83
C LEU A 177 -13.02 7.19 5.53
N ARG A 178 -13.48 6.15 4.80
CA ARG A 178 -13.60 4.79 5.36
C ARG A 178 -12.24 4.17 5.70
N SER A 179 -11.25 4.32 4.83
CA SER A 179 -9.97 3.61 4.97
C SER A 179 -8.93 4.36 5.79
N PHE A 180 -8.87 5.70 5.69
CA PHE A 180 -7.83 6.52 6.31
C PHE A 180 -8.38 7.47 7.39
N GLY A 181 -9.71 7.53 7.58
CA GLY A 181 -10.35 8.47 8.51
C GLY A 181 -10.24 9.94 8.11
N GLN A 182 -9.68 10.25 6.93
CA GLN A 182 -9.41 11.61 6.48
C GLN A 182 -9.76 11.77 4.98
N PRO A 183 -10.27 12.94 4.55
CA PRO A 183 -10.56 13.18 3.15
C PRO A 183 -9.27 13.41 2.33
N PRO A 184 -9.29 13.21 1.00
CA PRO A 184 -8.16 13.41 0.09
C PRO A 184 -7.38 14.73 0.28
N GLN A 185 -8.10 15.84 0.48
CA GLN A 185 -7.48 17.15 0.66
C GLN A 185 -6.69 17.27 1.97
N ALA A 186 -7.15 16.61 3.04
CA ALA A 186 -6.43 16.62 4.31
C ALA A 186 -5.10 15.86 4.19
N ILE A 187 -5.11 14.70 3.52
CA ILE A 187 -3.90 13.91 3.27
C ILE A 187 -2.88 14.70 2.44
N ARG A 188 -3.31 15.34 1.35
CA ARG A 188 -2.39 16.17 0.54
C ARG A 188 -1.82 17.37 1.29
N ARG A 189 -2.63 18.05 2.10
CA ARG A 189 -2.14 19.14 2.97
C ARG A 189 -1.09 18.61 3.95
N ASN A 190 -1.37 17.46 4.57
CA ASN A 190 -0.48 16.83 5.51
C ASN A 190 0.85 16.37 4.87
N ALA A 191 0.82 15.94 3.61
CA ALA A 191 2.01 15.57 2.86
C ALA A 191 2.93 16.77 2.59
N ARG A 192 2.35 17.90 2.18
CA ARG A 192 3.10 19.15 1.91
C ARG A 192 3.72 19.81 3.14
N MET A 193 3.24 19.47 4.33
CA MET A 193 3.85 19.95 5.59
C MET A 193 5.06 19.12 6.01
N LEU A 194 5.29 17.95 5.39
CA LEU A 194 6.39 17.03 5.70
C LEU A 194 7.51 17.06 4.66
N SER A 195 7.32 17.77 3.55
CA SER A 195 8.32 18.01 2.49
C SER A 195 9.01 19.34 2.67
#